data_AF-A0A538CF07-F1
#
_entry.id   AF-A0A538CF07-F1
#
_cell.length_a   1.000
_cell.length_b   1.000
_cell.length_c   1.000
_cell.angle_alpha   90.00
_cell.angle_beta   90.00
_cell.angle_gamma   90.00
#
_symmetry.space_group_name_H-M   'P 1'
#
loop_
_entity.id
_entity.type
_entity.pdbx_description
1 polymer ?
#
loop_
_entity_poly.entity_id
_entity_poly.type
_entity_poly.pdbx_seq_one_letter_code
_entity_poly.pdbx_strand_id
1 'polypeptide(L)'
;MRIRFKFRGSANPAEQEEVLAGLPAEAERLFPDETDPELAALYVTTVADAHGAKALQQLQRSTAVEFAEPEAERRLHLPEELEDG
;
A
#
# COMPACT_ATOMS: atom_id res chain seq x y z
N MET A 1 -6.54 4.93 -8.01
CA MET A 1 -5.17 4.40 -7.85
C MET A 1 -5.02 3.62 -6.55
N ARG A 2 -4.40 2.44 -6.60
CA ARG A 2 -4.05 1.64 -5.42
C ARG A 2 -2.58 1.86 -5.07
N ILE A 3 -2.28 2.12 -3.81
CA ILE A 3 -0.90 2.36 -3.32
C ILE A 3 -0.57 1.28 -2.29
N ARG A 4 0.55 0.60 -2.50
CA ARG A 4 1.13 -0.32 -1.53
C ARG A 4 2.26 0.37 -0.80
N PHE A 5 2.33 0.21 0.50
CA PHE A 5 3.42 0.74 1.31
C PHE A 5 3.72 -0.17 2.48
N LYS A 6 4.93 -0.05 3.01
CA LYS A 6 5.38 -0.80 4.18
C LYS A 6 5.92 0.17 5.23
N PHE A 7 5.50 0.01 6.47
CA PHE A 7 6.13 0.70 7.58
C PHE A 7 7.50 0.10 7.89
N ARG A 8 8.44 0.94 8.32
CA ARG A 8 9.70 0.45 8.87
C ARG A 8 9.41 -0.34 10.15
N GLY A 9 10.19 -1.38 10.42
CA GLY A 9 10.10 -2.12 11.69
C GLY A 9 10.37 -1.27 12.94
N SER A 10 10.98 -0.08 12.77
CA SER A 10 11.19 0.90 13.84
C SER A 10 10.05 1.90 14.03
N ALA A 11 9.05 1.93 13.14
CA ALA A 11 7.95 2.88 13.21
C ALA A 11 7.02 2.51 14.38
N ASN A 12 6.87 3.41 15.34
CA ASN A 12 6.04 3.18 16.50
C ASN A 12 4.54 3.39 16.18
N PRO A 13 3.61 2.93 17.03
CA PRO A 13 2.18 3.04 16.76
C PRO A 13 1.66 4.48 16.54
N ALA A 14 2.26 5.49 17.20
CA ALA A 14 1.85 6.88 17.01
C ALA A 14 2.30 7.43 15.65
N GLU A 15 3.51 7.07 15.19
CA GLU A 15 3.98 7.42 13.85
C GLU A 15 3.15 6.74 12.75
N GLN A 16 2.75 5.48 12.99
CA GLN A 16 1.86 4.76 12.08
C GLN A 16 0.50 5.45 12.00
N GLU A 17 -0.10 5.78 13.15
CA GLU A 17 -1.38 6.50 13.21
C GLU A 17 -1.32 7.86 12.51
N GLU A 18 -0.24 8.63 12.70
CA GLU A 18 -0.06 9.92 12.02
C GLU A 18 -0.04 9.77 10.49
N VAL A 19 0.68 8.76 9.98
CA VAL A 19 0.70 8.46 8.53
C VAL A 19 -0.68 8.05 8.04
N LEU A 20 -1.38 7.18 8.77
CA LEU A 20 -2.70 6.67 8.39
C LEU A 20 -3.76 7.77 8.40
N ALA A 21 -3.80 8.60 9.45
CA ALA A 21 -4.73 9.73 9.56
C ALA A 21 -4.48 10.81 8.49
N GLY A 22 -3.26 10.88 7.96
CA GLY A 22 -2.90 11.79 6.88
C GLY A 22 -3.32 11.34 5.48
N LEU A 23 -3.82 10.10 5.31
CA LEU A 23 -4.25 9.59 4.01
C LEU A 23 -5.67 10.05 3.66
N PRO A 24 -5.97 10.27 2.37
CA PRO A 24 -7.31 10.66 1.92
C PRO A 24 -8.30 9.50 1.87
N ALA A 25 -7.86 8.27 2.20
CA ALA A 25 -8.67 7.07 2.27
C ALA A 25 -8.12 6.15 3.36
N GLU A 26 -8.96 5.25 3.85
CA GLU A 26 -8.53 4.21 4.79
C GLU A 26 -7.45 3.32 4.16
N ALA A 27 -6.55 2.82 5.01
CA ALA A 27 -5.55 1.85 4.62
C ALA A 27 -5.77 0.55 5.39
N GLU A 28 -5.57 -0.56 4.70
CA GLU A 28 -5.80 -1.90 5.22
C GLU A 28 -4.46 -2.65 5.27
N ARG A 29 -4.25 -3.48 6.29
CA ARG A 29 -3.12 -4.42 6.29
C ARG A 29 -3.34 -5.47 5.22
N LEU A 30 -2.30 -5.74 4.42
CA LEU A 30 -2.32 -6.82 3.43
C LEU A 30 -2.25 -8.20 4.09
N PHE A 31 -1.55 -8.31 5.22
CA PHE A 31 -1.41 -9.54 5.98
C PHE A 31 -1.91 -9.29 7.41
N PRO A 32 -3.08 -9.83 7.79
CA PRO A 32 -3.64 -9.65 9.13
C PRO A 32 -2.93 -10.49 10.19
N ASP A 33 -2.11 -11.46 9.78
CA ASP A 33 -1.43 -12.37 10.68
C ASP A 33 -0.20 -11.68 11.30
N GLU A 34 -0.23 -11.51 12.62
CA GLU A 34 0.81 -10.83 13.38
C GLU A 34 2.02 -11.73 13.68
N THR A 35 1.97 -13.01 13.30
CA THR A 35 3.09 -13.94 13.52
C THR A 35 4.31 -13.64 12.66
N ASP A 36 4.12 -12.92 11.55
CA ASP A 36 5.21 -12.37 10.74
C ASP A 36 5.19 -10.82 10.79
N PRO A 37 6.06 -10.19 11.61
CA PRO A 37 6.06 -8.75 11.79
C PRO A 37 6.46 -7.99 10.51
N GLU A 38 7.19 -8.64 9.59
CA GLU A 38 7.60 -8.03 8.33
C GLU A 38 6.41 -7.92 7.36
N LEU A 39 5.56 -8.95 7.35
CA LEU A 39 4.32 -8.97 6.59
C LEU A 39 3.21 -8.12 7.23
N ALA A 40 3.13 -8.09 8.56
CA ALA A 40 2.15 -7.28 9.28
C ALA A 40 2.37 -5.76 9.09
N ALA A 41 3.57 -5.36 8.65
CA ALA A 41 3.92 -3.97 8.33
C ALA A 41 3.49 -3.52 6.92
N LEU A 42 2.94 -4.41 6.09
CA LEU A 42 2.48 -4.11 4.73
C LEU A 42 1.03 -3.66 4.70
N TYR A 43 0.81 -2.50 4.08
CA TYR A 43 -0.50 -1.86 3.95
C TYR A 43 -0.82 -1.52 2.50
N VAL A 44 -2.11 -1.34 2.27
CA VAL A 44 -2.64 -0.87 0.99
C VAL A 44 -3.72 0.16 1.21
N THR A 45 -3.74 1.21 0.40
CA THR A 45 -4.82 2.19 0.36
C THR A 45 -5.29 2.40 -1.07
N THR A 46 -6.59 2.61 -1.24
CA THR A 46 -7.18 2.91 -2.54
C THR A 46 -7.68 4.35 -2.54
N VAL A 47 -7.04 5.18 -3.35
CA VAL A 47 -7.30 6.62 -3.42
C VAL A 47 -7.79 7.00 -4.81
N ALA A 48 -8.62 8.04 -4.89
CA ALA A 48 -9.01 8.62 -6.18
C ALA A 48 -7.77 9.14 -6.94
N ASP A 49 -7.75 9.02 -8.27
CA ASP A 49 -6.56 9.37 -9.08
C ASP A 49 -6.15 10.84 -8.91
N ALA A 50 -7.11 11.74 -8.70
CA ALA A 50 -6.86 13.15 -8.39
C ALA A 50 -6.02 13.38 -7.13
N HIS A 51 -6.02 12.42 -6.18
CA HIS A 51 -5.26 12.48 -4.94
C HIS A 51 -4.08 11.50 -4.90
N GLY A 52 -3.98 10.59 -5.88
CA GLY A 52 -2.99 9.51 -5.91
C GLY A 52 -1.55 9.97 -5.81
N ALA A 53 -1.16 10.93 -6.65
CA ALA A 53 0.22 11.45 -6.66
C ALA A 53 0.60 12.14 -5.35
N LYS A 54 -0.33 12.89 -4.74
CA LYS A 54 -0.11 13.58 -3.47
C LYS A 54 0.04 12.58 -2.31
N ALA A 55 -0.86 11.58 -2.24
CA ALA A 55 -0.80 10.54 -1.23
C ALA A 55 0.50 9.72 -1.34
N LEU A 56 0.90 9.34 -2.56
CA LEU A 56 2.15 8.62 -2.80
C LEU A 56 3.37 9.45 -2.35
N GLN A 57 3.43 10.73 -2.73
CA GLN A 57 4.52 11.61 -2.32
C GLN A 57 4.59 11.81 -0.80
N GLN A 58 3.45 11.88 -0.12
CA GLN A 58 3.39 11.98 1.34
C GLN A 58 3.96 10.71 2.00
N LEU A 59 3.58 9.53 1.52
CA LEU A 59 4.10 8.26 2.03
C LEU A 59 5.62 8.14 1.79
N GLN A 60 6.10 8.51 0.60
CA GLN A 60 7.54 8.45 0.28
C GLN A 60 8.40 9.43 1.08
N ARG A 61 7.81 10.52 1.60
CA ARG A 61 8.49 11.51 2.45
C ARG A 61 8.46 11.15 3.93
N SER A 62 7.59 10.23 4.34
CA SER A 62 7.48 9.83 5.73
C SER A 62 8.70 9.02 6.15
N THR A 63 9.31 9.39 7.27
CA THR A 63 10.41 8.62 7.87
C THR A 63 9.95 7.27 8.42
N ALA A 64 8.67 7.13 8.76
CA ALA A 64 8.07 5.91 9.25
C ALA A 64 7.83 4.87 8.14
N VAL A 65 7.82 5.30 6.87
CA VAL A 65 7.58 4.44 5.71
C VAL A 65 8.92 3.97 5.14
N GLU A 66 9.02 2.67 4.89
CA GLU A 66 10.19 2.06 4.26
C GLU A 66 10.14 2.21 2.75
N PHE A 67 8.98 1.91 2.15
CA PHE A 67 8.70 2.15 0.75
C PHE A 67 7.21 2.42 0.52
N ALA A 68 6.91 3.11 -0.59
CA ALA A 68 5.56 3.31 -1.09
C ALA A 68 5.57 3.36 -2.63
N GLU A 69 4.70 2.58 -3.25
CA GLU A 69 4.63 2.40 -4.70
C GLU A 69 3.17 2.31 -5.18
N PRO A 70 2.86 2.82 -6.38
CA PRO A 70 1.59 2.53 -7.02
C PRO A 70 1.54 1.04 -7.38
N GLU A 71 0.45 0.38 -7.03
CA GLU A 71 0.21 -0.98 -7.47
C GLU A 71 -0.17 -0.97 -8.95
N ALA A 72 0.67 -1.60 -9.79
CA ALA A 72 0.40 -1.70 -11.20
C ALA A 72 -0.93 -2.44 -11.44
N GLU A 73 -1.76 -1.90 -12.33
CA GLU A 73 -2.96 -2.61 -12.79
C GLU A 73 -2.52 -3.92 -13.44
N ARG A 74 -2.78 -5.04 -12.75
CA ARG A 74 -2.57 -6.37 -13.32
C ARG A 74 -3.64 -6.61 -14.37
N ARG A 75 -3.35 -6.25 -15.62
CA ARG A 75 -4.04 -6.82 -16.78
C ARG A 75 -3.53 -8.25 -16.94
N LEU A 76 -4.33 -9.22 -16.50
CA LEU A 76 -4.14 -10.60 -16.90
C LEU A 76 -4.34 -10.67 -18.41
N HIS A 77 -3.25 -10.66 -19.16
CA HIS A 77 -3.27 -11.15 -20.53
C HIS A 77 -3.40 -12.66 -20.41
N LEU A 78 -4.63 -13.17 -20.49
CA LEU A 78 -4.83 -14.59 -20.75
C LEU A 78 -4.13 -14.90 -22.07
N PRO A 79 -3.20 -15.88 -22.13
CA PRO A 79 -2.68 -16.32 -23.42
C PRO A 79 -3.87 -16.82 -24.27
N GLU A 80 -3.88 -16.47 -25.56
CA GLU A 80 -4.92 -16.86 -26.55
C GLU A 80 -5.11 -18.40 -26.64
N GLU A 81 -4.25 -19.20 -26.01
CA GLU A 81 -4.29 -20.67 -26.00
C GLU A 81 -5.39 -21.29 -25.10
N LEU A 82 -6.27 -20.47 -24.49
CA LEU A 82 -7.39 -20.96 -23.67
C LEU A 82 -8.78 -20.62 -24.23
N GLU A 83 -8.88 -20.13 -25.48
CA GLU A 83 -10.17 -19.82 -26.10
C GLU A 83 -10.90 -21.02 -26.75
N ASP A 84 -10.30 -22.22 -26.75
CA ASP A 84 -10.99 -23.42 -27.25
C ASP A 84 -10.88 -24.61 -26.27
N GLY A 85 -12.03 -24.93 -25.68
CA GLY A 85 -12.31 -26.13 -24.89
C GLY A 85 -13.81 -26.33 -24.70
#